data_AF-A0A450XV11-F1
#
_entry.id   AF-A0A450XV11-F1
#
_cell.length_a   1.000
_cell.length_b   1.000
_cell.length_c   1.000
_cell.angle_alpha   90.00
_cell.angle_beta   90.00
_cell.angle_gamma   90.00
#
_symmetry.space_group_name_H-M   'P 1'
#
loop_
_entity.id
_entity.type
_entity.pdbx_description
1 polymer ?
#
loop_
_entity_poly.entity_id
_entity_poly.type
_entity_poly.pdbx_seq_one_letter_code
_entity_poly.pdbx_strand_id
1 'polypeptide(L)'
;MAWKNLKQLGLVDGFLIEHKALTELDEVNALIDWVRIENFLNESFARVLPGSTKQNISLCHEPMSRDSALRAKVSEYNDSARFTEVLEETFMDPEERKNAVIRKMLAPQNTPILELSRLEGISKWTLYTWRKQAIGENHPASKSSRASGGLSAEAKFAIVVETATLSEEELGRYCRERGLFGEKIKSWKQSFIQGIASNSEQSKLKKTDLRKERKRNKDLEQELHRKEKALAETAALLVLRKKANAIWGAFEDD
;
A
#
# COMPACT_ATOMS: atom_id res chain seq x y z
N MET A 1 12.84 24.76 -12.61
CA MET A 1 11.77 25.06 -13.58
C MET A 1 11.27 23.84 -14.37
N ALA A 2 11.63 22.59 -14.02
CA ALA A 2 11.28 21.40 -14.81
C ALA A 2 10.20 20.51 -14.18
N TRP A 3 9.14 21.10 -13.60
CA TRP A 3 8.04 20.32 -12.98
C TRP A 3 6.66 20.62 -13.61
N LYS A 4 6.60 21.40 -14.69
CA LYS A 4 5.34 21.79 -15.33
C LYS A 4 4.93 20.93 -16.55
N ASN A 5 5.72 19.92 -16.93
CA ASN A 5 5.47 19.08 -18.11
C ASN A 5 5.05 17.63 -17.81
N LEU A 6 4.54 17.34 -16.61
CA LEU A 6 3.99 16.01 -16.29
C LEU A 6 2.46 16.03 -16.24
N LYS A 7 1.84 16.52 -17.31
CA LYS A 7 0.42 16.29 -17.60
C LYS A 7 0.33 15.93 -19.08
N GLN A 8 -0.33 14.82 -19.39
CA GLN A 8 -0.59 14.26 -20.73
C GLN A 8 0.38 13.17 -21.27
N LEU A 9 1.09 12.40 -20.41
CA LEU A 9 1.43 11.02 -20.79
C LEU A 9 0.15 10.21 -20.57
N GLY A 10 -0.54 9.97 -21.69
CA GLY A 10 -1.99 9.86 -21.76
C GLY A 10 -2.50 8.53 -21.23
N LEU A 11 -3.77 8.54 -20.80
CA LEU A 11 -4.59 7.36 -20.56
C LEU A 11 -4.48 6.32 -21.70
N VAL A 12 -4.18 6.79 -22.92
CA VAL A 12 -3.92 5.99 -24.12
C VAL A 12 -2.67 5.12 -23.97
N ASP A 13 -1.56 5.61 -23.39
CA ASP A 13 -0.35 4.81 -23.17
C ASP A 13 -0.60 3.71 -22.13
N GLY A 14 -1.39 4.00 -21.09
CA GLY A 14 -1.83 3.00 -20.11
C GLY A 14 -2.72 1.92 -20.73
N PHE A 15 -3.70 2.33 -21.55
CA PHE A 15 -4.60 1.41 -22.25
C PHE A 15 -3.86 0.57 -23.29
N LEU A 16 -2.85 1.13 -23.97
CA LEU A 16 -2.02 0.42 -24.94
C LEU A 16 -1.14 -0.65 -24.25
N ILE A 17 -0.65 -0.38 -23.03
CA ILE A 17 0.09 -1.34 -22.22
C ILE A 17 -0.82 -2.48 -21.74
N GLU A 18 -2.03 -2.16 -21.25
CA GLU A 18 -3.01 -3.19 -20.86
C GLU A 18 -3.43 -4.05 -22.04
N HIS A 19 -3.76 -3.45 -23.19
CA HIS A 19 -4.17 -4.19 -24.38
C HIS A 19 -3.06 -5.10 -24.92
N LYS A 20 -1.79 -4.65 -24.81
CA LYS A 20 -0.63 -5.45 -25.20
C LYS A 20 -0.40 -6.64 -24.24
N ALA A 21 -0.54 -6.42 -22.94
CA ALA A 21 -0.45 -7.48 -21.95
C ALA A 21 -1.58 -8.53 -22.13
N LEU A 22 -2.78 -8.10 -22.48
CA LEU A 22 -3.91 -8.99 -22.78
C LEU A 22 -3.67 -9.81 -24.06
N THR A 23 -3.10 -9.22 -25.11
CA THR A 23 -2.71 -9.98 -26.31
C THR A 23 -1.57 -10.97 -26.04
N GLU A 24 -0.61 -10.63 -25.19
CA GLU A 24 0.44 -11.56 -24.77
C GLU A 24 -0.15 -12.74 -23.96
N LEU A 25 -1.19 -12.50 -23.15
CA LEU A 25 -1.92 -13.58 -22.46
C LEU A 25 -2.66 -14.51 -23.42
N ASP A 26 -3.27 -13.98 -24.48
CA ASP A 26 -3.92 -14.78 -25.52
C ASP A 26 -2.91 -15.59 -26.36
N GLU A 27 -1.74 -15.03 -26.65
CA GLU A 27 -0.63 -15.75 -27.30
C GLU A 27 -0.09 -16.89 -26.42
N VAL A 28 0.06 -16.66 -25.11
CA VAL A 28 0.44 -17.71 -24.16
C VAL A 28 -0.66 -18.78 -24.06
N ASN A 29 -1.93 -18.36 -24.05
CA ASN A 29 -3.08 -19.27 -24.02
C ASN A 29 -3.16 -20.15 -25.27
N ALA A 30 -2.76 -19.62 -26.44
CA ALA A 30 -2.65 -20.37 -27.68
C ALA A 30 -1.46 -21.34 -27.72
N LEU A 31 -0.44 -21.11 -26.89
CA LEU A 31 0.71 -22.00 -26.73
C LEU A 31 0.41 -23.19 -25.79
N ILE A 32 -0.67 -23.09 -25.00
CA ILE A 32 -1.10 -24.15 -24.09
C ILE A 32 -1.99 -25.14 -24.84
N ASP A 33 -1.53 -26.38 -24.94
CA ASP A 33 -2.35 -27.49 -25.44
C ASP A 33 -3.36 -27.91 -24.37
N TRP A 34 -4.49 -27.18 -24.32
CA TRP A 34 -5.56 -27.41 -23.36
C TRP A 34 -6.17 -28.80 -23.47
N VAL A 35 -6.21 -29.39 -24.67
CA VAL A 35 -6.72 -30.76 -24.89
C VAL A 35 -5.79 -31.78 -24.23
N ARG A 36 -4.47 -31.59 -24.33
CA ARG A 36 -3.49 -32.44 -23.64
C ARG A 36 -3.55 -32.31 -22.13
N ILE A 37 -3.74 -31.09 -21.62
CA ILE A 37 -3.91 -30.84 -20.18
C ILE A 37 -5.21 -31.48 -19.68
N GLU A 38 -6.32 -31.31 -20.40
CA GLU A 38 -7.60 -31.91 -20.06
C GLU A 38 -7.55 -33.44 -20.08
N ASN A 39 -6.87 -34.03 -21.07
CA ASN A 39 -6.64 -35.47 -21.11
C ASN A 39 -5.75 -35.96 -19.96
N PHE A 40 -4.71 -35.22 -19.60
CA PHE A 40 -3.85 -35.54 -18.46
C PHE A 40 -4.62 -35.46 -17.13
N LEU A 41 -5.44 -34.41 -16.96
CA LEU A 41 -6.29 -34.24 -15.80
C LEU A 41 -7.33 -35.37 -15.74
N ASN A 42 -7.97 -35.72 -16.85
CA ASN A 42 -8.92 -36.83 -16.91
C ASN A 42 -8.25 -38.19 -16.64
N GLU A 43 -7.03 -38.45 -17.15
CA GLU A 43 -6.27 -39.67 -16.83
C GLU A 43 -5.83 -39.74 -15.36
N SER A 44 -5.45 -38.60 -14.78
CA SER A 44 -5.09 -38.53 -13.36
C SER A 44 -6.32 -38.73 -12.47
N PHE A 45 -7.46 -38.13 -12.83
CA PHE A 45 -8.74 -38.34 -12.14
C PHE A 45 -9.26 -39.77 -12.29
N ALA A 46 -9.13 -40.39 -13.47
CA ALA A 46 -9.53 -41.78 -13.70
C ALA A 46 -8.71 -42.79 -12.88
N ARG A 47 -7.46 -42.45 -12.52
CA ARG A 47 -6.64 -43.24 -11.61
C ARG A 47 -7.07 -43.11 -10.14
N VAL A 48 -7.66 -41.99 -9.77
CA VAL A 48 -8.11 -41.71 -8.39
C VAL A 48 -9.53 -42.24 -8.13
N LEU A 49 -10.37 -42.40 -9.16
CA LEU A 49 -11.75 -42.91 -9.04
C LEU A 49 -12.08 -43.96 -10.13
N PRO A 50 -11.90 -45.26 -9.88
CA PRO A 50 -12.32 -46.30 -10.83
C PRO A 50 -13.83 -46.52 -10.72
N GLY A 51 -14.63 -45.97 -11.65
CA GLY A 51 -16.07 -46.26 -11.67
C GLY A 51 -16.99 -45.44 -12.59
N SER A 52 -16.53 -44.36 -13.23
CA SER A 52 -17.40 -43.58 -14.13
C SER A 52 -17.24 -44.02 -15.59
N THR A 53 -18.02 -45.02 -16.00
CA THR A 53 -18.17 -45.42 -17.39
C THR A 53 -19.04 -44.41 -18.14
N LYS A 54 -18.52 -43.88 -19.27
CA LYS A 54 -19.22 -43.00 -20.21
C LYS A 54 -20.55 -43.65 -20.65
N GLN A 55 -21.69 -43.09 -20.23
CA GLN A 55 -22.99 -43.45 -20.79
C GLN A 55 -23.13 -42.84 -22.19
N ASN A 56 -22.96 -43.71 -23.19
CA ASN A 56 -23.26 -43.46 -24.59
C ASN A 56 -24.79 -43.42 -24.76
N ILE A 57 -25.36 -42.24 -25.02
CA ILE A 57 -26.79 -42.08 -25.24
C ILE A 57 -27.10 -42.44 -26.71
N SER A 58 -27.40 -43.71 -26.95
CA SER A 58 -28.02 -44.20 -28.18
C SER A 58 -29.52 -43.90 -28.16
N LEU A 59 -29.98 -43.24 -29.21
CA LEU A 59 -31.35 -42.84 -29.48
C LEU A 59 -32.23 -44.08 -29.79
N CYS A 60 -33.23 -44.38 -28.96
CA CYS A 60 -34.37 -45.22 -29.33
C CYS A 60 -35.67 -44.57 -28.84
N HIS A 61 -36.66 -44.60 -29.72
CA HIS A 61 -37.90 -43.86 -29.71
C HIS A 61 -39.02 -44.76 -29.14
N GLU A 62 -39.71 -44.35 -28.06
CA GLU A 62 -41.12 -44.73 -27.80
C GLU A 62 -41.71 -43.91 -26.61
N PRO A 63 -43.02 -43.60 -26.60
CA PRO A 63 -43.59 -42.57 -25.75
C PRO A 63 -44.12 -43.17 -24.44
N MET A 64 -43.38 -42.99 -23.34
CA MET A 64 -43.88 -43.30 -22.00
C MET A 64 -43.94 -42.05 -21.11
N SER A 65 -45.19 -41.69 -20.79
CA SER A 65 -45.67 -40.85 -19.67
C SER A 65 -44.68 -39.81 -19.10
N ARG A 66 -44.83 -38.56 -19.55
CA ARG A 66 -44.02 -37.40 -19.15
C ARG A 66 -44.00 -37.10 -17.63
N ASP A 67 -44.88 -37.69 -16.84
CA ASP A 67 -45.04 -37.37 -15.41
C ASP A 67 -44.16 -38.17 -14.45
N SER A 68 -43.68 -39.36 -14.83
CA SER A 68 -42.79 -40.16 -13.96
C SER A 68 -41.33 -39.76 -14.12
N ALA A 69 -40.89 -39.48 -15.35
CA ALA A 69 -39.54 -39.01 -15.65
C ALA A 69 -39.26 -37.61 -15.09
N LEU A 70 -40.26 -36.72 -15.07
CA LEU A 70 -40.15 -35.41 -14.41
C LEU A 70 -40.05 -35.57 -12.89
N ARG A 71 -40.80 -36.47 -12.26
CA ARG A 71 -40.70 -36.72 -10.81
C ARG A 71 -39.36 -37.32 -10.39
N ALA A 72 -38.83 -38.26 -11.18
CA ALA A 72 -37.50 -38.82 -10.94
C ALA A 72 -36.39 -37.77 -11.13
N LYS A 73 -36.47 -36.96 -12.20
CA LYS A 73 -35.53 -35.85 -12.42
C LYS A 73 -35.64 -34.75 -11.35
N VAL A 74 -36.83 -34.44 -10.85
CA VAL A 74 -37.01 -33.48 -9.75
C VAL A 74 -36.36 -34.00 -8.47
N SER A 75 -36.42 -35.30 -8.17
CA SER A 75 -35.70 -35.89 -7.02
C SER A 75 -34.18 -35.80 -7.17
N GLU A 76 -33.64 -36.13 -8.34
CA GLU A 76 -32.21 -36.07 -8.64
C GLU A 76 -31.69 -34.62 -8.67
N TYR A 77 -32.51 -33.68 -9.15
CA TYR A 77 -32.24 -32.24 -9.12
C TYR A 77 -32.30 -31.68 -7.69
N ASN A 78 -33.13 -32.24 -6.82
CA ASN A 78 -33.23 -31.83 -5.42
C ASN A 78 -32.07 -32.36 -4.57
N ASP A 79 -31.52 -33.52 -4.91
CA ASP A 79 -30.27 -34.01 -4.32
C ASP A 79 -29.05 -33.20 -4.81
N SER A 80 -29.03 -32.77 -6.08
CA SER A 80 -28.05 -31.81 -6.59
C SER A 80 -28.16 -30.44 -5.92
N ALA A 81 -29.39 -29.96 -5.68
CA ALA A 81 -29.63 -28.69 -4.98
C ALA A 81 -29.13 -28.73 -3.53
N ARG A 82 -29.32 -29.88 -2.87
CA ARG A 82 -28.80 -30.12 -1.52
C ARG A 82 -27.28 -30.25 -1.50
N PHE A 83 -26.69 -30.79 -2.56
CA PHE A 83 -25.22 -30.83 -2.73
C PHE A 83 -24.64 -29.44 -3.00
N THR A 84 -25.32 -28.59 -3.77
CA THR A 84 -24.92 -27.19 -3.99
C THR A 84 -25.11 -26.33 -2.75
N GLU A 85 -26.14 -26.56 -1.93
CA GLU A 85 -26.35 -25.83 -0.67
C GLU A 85 -25.25 -26.18 0.36
N VAL A 86 -24.84 -27.45 0.43
CA VAL A 86 -23.71 -27.90 1.27
C VAL A 86 -22.34 -27.43 0.71
N LEU A 87 -22.22 -27.30 -0.62
CA LEU A 87 -21.00 -26.78 -1.27
C LEU A 87 -20.89 -25.24 -1.19
N GLU A 88 -22.00 -24.50 -1.23
CA GLU A 88 -22.02 -23.04 -0.99
C GLU A 88 -21.69 -22.70 0.47
N GLU A 89 -22.11 -23.52 1.44
CA GLU A 89 -21.68 -23.36 2.84
C GLU A 89 -20.18 -23.66 3.05
N THR A 90 -19.57 -24.49 2.20
CA THR A 90 -18.15 -24.88 2.33
C THR A 90 -17.19 -24.08 1.46
N PHE A 91 -17.67 -23.38 0.43
CA PHE A 91 -16.86 -22.59 -0.50
C PHE A 91 -17.07 -21.08 -0.33
N MET A 92 -17.11 -20.63 0.92
CA MET A 92 -17.02 -19.20 1.25
C MET A 92 -15.61 -18.69 0.89
N ASP A 93 -15.50 -17.66 0.04
CA ASP A 93 -14.22 -17.07 -0.34
C ASP A 93 -13.41 -16.65 0.92
N PRO A 94 -12.10 -16.98 1.02
CA PRO A 94 -11.30 -16.68 2.21
C PRO A 94 -11.27 -15.21 2.61
N GLU A 95 -11.39 -14.27 1.66
CA GLU A 95 -11.47 -12.85 1.97
C GLU A 95 -12.83 -12.47 2.58
N GLU A 96 -13.92 -13.00 2.03
CA GLU A 96 -15.25 -12.76 2.56
C GLU A 96 -15.41 -13.30 3.98
N ARG A 97 -14.87 -14.50 4.26
CA ARG A 97 -14.83 -15.06 5.62
C ARG A 97 -14.03 -14.17 6.57
N LYS A 98 -12.84 -13.72 6.16
CA LYS A 98 -12.00 -12.80 6.95
C LYS A 98 -12.77 -11.49 7.25
N ASN A 99 -13.42 -10.91 6.25
CA ASN A 99 -14.16 -9.66 6.39
C ASN A 99 -15.38 -9.81 7.31
N ALA A 100 -16.09 -10.93 7.25
CA ALA A 100 -17.18 -11.25 8.18
C ALA A 100 -16.70 -11.30 9.63
N VAL A 101 -15.56 -11.96 9.89
CA VAL A 101 -14.95 -12.02 11.23
C VAL A 101 -14.48 -10.63 11.70
N ILE A 102 -13.93 -9.81 10.79
CA ILE A 102 -13.56 -8.42 11.07
C ILE A 102 -14.77 -7.57 11.45
N ARG A 103 -15.92 -7.74 10.80
CA ARG A 103 -17.16 -7.03 11.16
C ARG A 103 -17.65 -7.39 12.56
N LYS A 104 -17.52 -8.65 12.99
CA LYS A 104 -17.90 -9.11 14.34
C LYS A 104 -17.02 -8.48 15.44
N MET A 105 -15.71 -8.29 15.19
CA MET A 105 -14.78 -7.72 16.18
C MET A 105 -14.78 -6.18 16.26
N LEU A 106 -15.44 -5.49 15.32
CA LEU A 106 -15.55 -4.03 15.27
C LEU A 106 -16.97 -3.57 15.66
N ALA A 107 -17.16 -2.26 15.78
CA ALA A 107 -18.48 -1.69 16.04
C ALA A 107 -19.43 -2.02 14.86
N PRO A 108 -20.70 -2.39 15.13
CA PRO A 108 -21.42 -2.30 16.41
C PRO A 108 -21.35 -3.54 17.31
N GLN A 109 -20.86 -4.69 16.83
CA GLN A 109 -20.96 -5.96 17.57
C GLN A 109 -19.92 -6.09 18.69
N ASN A 110 -18.70 -5.56 18.49
CA ASN A 110 -17.61 -5.53 19.49
C ASN A 110 -17.36 -6.87 20.22
N THR A 111 -17.48 -8.00 19.52
CA THR A 111 -17.32 -9.33 20.12
C THR A 111 -15.87 -9.52 20.62
N PRO A 112 -15.65 -10.04 21.84
CA PRO A 112 -14.32 -10.22 22.38
C PRO A 112 -13.51 -11.23 21.56
N ILE A 113 -12.24 -10.92 21.31
CA ILE A 113 -11.31 -11.74 20.50
C ILE A 113 -11.18 -13.17 21.03
N LEU A 114 -11.31 -13.35 22.36
CA LEU A 114 -11.25 -14.66 23.00
C LEU A 114 -12.41 -15.58 22.57
N GLU A 115 -13.59 -15.01 22.38
CA GLU A 115 -14.79 -15.74 21.99
C GLU A 115 -14.78 -16.05 20.49
N LEU A 116 -14.42 -15.06 19.66
CA LEU A 116 -14.25 -15.26 18.21
C LEU A 116 -13.19 -16.32 17.87
N SER A 117 -12.11 -16.38 18.66
CA SER A 117 -11.07 -17.40 18.48
C SER A 117 -11.61 -18.82 18.69
N ARG A 118 -12.56 -19.01 19.62
CA ARG A 118 -13.21 -20.30 19.87
C ARG A 118 -14.24 -20.64 18.80
N LEU A 119 -15.02 -19.65 18.35
CA LEU A 119 -16.09 -19.84 17.38
C LEU A 119 -15.57 -20.11 15.97
N GLU A 120 -14.59 -19.33 15.51
CA GLU A 120 -14.10 -19.37 14.13
C GLU A 120 -12.87 -20.28 13.96
N GLY A 121 -12.30 -20.78 15.07
CA GLY A 121 -11.08 -21.59 15.08
C GLY A 121 -9.81 -20.82 14.70
N ILE A 122 -9.86 -19.49 14.75
CA ILE A 122 -8.74 -18.61 14.33
C ILE A 122 -7.89 -18.26 15.54
N SER A 123 -6.56 -18.26 15.38
CA SER A 123 -5.65 -17.90 16.46
C SER A 123 -5.91 -16.46 16.95
N LYS A 124 -5.80 -16.24 18.26
CA LYS A 124 -5.94 -14.90 18.86
C LYS A 124 -5.00 -13.90 18.19
N TRP A 125 -3.77 -14.32 17.91
CA TRP A 125 -2.74 -13.50 17.25
C TRP A 125 -3.19 -12.98 15.88
N THR A 126 -3.76 -13.86 15.07
CA THR A 126 -4.30 -13.53 13.75
C THR A 126 -5.44 -12.51 13.87
N LEU A 127 -6.37 -12.73 14.81
CA LEU A 127 -7.49 -11.81 15.07
C LEU A 127 -7.01 -10.42 15.54
N TYR A 128 -6.00 -10.36 16.42
CA TYR A 128 -5.38 -9.08 16.81
C TYR A 128 -4.75 -8.34 15.62
N THR A 129 -4.09 -9.09 14.74
CA THR A 129 -3.45 -8.53 13.54
C THR A 129 -4.48 -7.96 12.58
N TRP A 130 -5.55 -8.72 12.29
CA TRP A 130 -6.65 -8.26 11.45
C TRP A 130 -7.39 -7.07 12.02
N ARG A 131 -7.64 -7.03 13.34
CA ARG A 131 -8.24 -5.87 14.01
C ARG A 131 -7.39 -4.62 13.82
N LYS A 132 -6.07 -4.74 14.00
CA LYS A 132 -5.13 -3.62 13.86
C LYS A 132 -5.06 -3.13 12.42
N GLN A 133 -5.05 -4.04 11.44
CA GLN A 133 -5.09 -3.70 10.02
C GLN A 133 -6.40 -3.01 9.65
N ALA A 134 -7.54 -3.55 10.06
CA ALA A 134 -8.85 -2.98 9.76
C ALA A 134 -9.04 -1.57 10.37
N ILE A 135 -8.53 -1.33 11.58
CA ILE A 135 -8.54 0.01 12.20
C ILE A 135 -7.56 0.96 11.49
N GLY A 136 -6.38 0.47 11.08
CA GLY A 136 -5.37 1.27 10.37
C GLY A 136 -5.75 1.62 8.94
N GLU A 137 -6.47 0.74 8.24
CA GLU A 137 -6.93 0.93 6.85
C GLU A 137 -8.20 1.78 6.79
N ASN A 138 -9.16 1.58 7.70
CA ASN A 138 -10.37 2.42 7.78
C ASN A 138 -10.10 3.81 8.39
N HIS A 139 -8.88 4.08 8.87
CA HIS A 139 -8.44 5.41 9.31
C HIS A 139 -7.04 5.69 8.77
N PRO A 140 -6.91 6.23 7.54
CA PRO A 140 -5.63 6.73 7.03
C PRO A 140 -5.02 7.86 7.89
N ALA A 141 -5.73 8.36 8.90
CA ALA A 141 -5.21 9.27 9.92
C ALA A 141 -4.46 8.57 11.10
N SER A 142 -4.47 7.23 11.17
CA SER A 142 -3.91 6.46 12.30
C SER A 142 -2.52 5.88 12.02
N LYS A 143 -1.64 6.64 11.35
CA LYS A 143 -0.17 6.42 11.42
C LYS A 143 0.49 7.33 12.46
N SER A 144 -0.26 7.72 13.49
CA SER A 144 0.24 8.40 14.69
C SER A 144 -0.15 7.62 15.95
N SER A 145 0.08 6.30 15.98
CA SER A 145 -0.13 5.50 17.19
C SER A 145 1.04 5.69 18.18
N ARG A 146 1.26 6.94 18.61
CA ARG A 146 2.00 7.31 19.84
C ARG A 146 1.86 8.78 20.27
N ALA A 147 1.09 9.62 19.56
CA ALA A 147 0.56 10.83 20.18
C ALA A 147 -0.76 10.44 20.84
N SER A 148 -0.89 10.67 22.15
CA SER A 148 -2.18 10.77 22.82
C SER A 148 -3.16 11.55 21.93
N GLY A 149 -4.47 11.24 22.00
CA GLY A 149 -5.54 11.94 21.28
C GLY A 149 -5.63 13.43 21.64
N GLY A 150 -4.57 14.16 21.34
CA GLY A 150 -4.30 15.52 21.70
C GLY A 150 -4.81 16.42 20.59
N LEU A 151 -5.48 17.48 21.01
CA LEU A 151 -5.95 18.56 20.16
C LEU A 151 -4.87 18.98 19.15
N SER A 152 -5.28 19.24 17.91
CA SER A 152 -4.40 19.80 16.88
C SER A 152 -3.84 21.16 17.31
N ALA A 153 -2.78 21.63 16.66
CA ALA A 153 -2.19 22.92 16.99
C ALA A 153 -3.19 24.07 16.76
N GLU A 154 -4.01 23.96 15.71
CA GLU A 154 -5.08 24.90 15.36
C GLU A 154 -6.17 24.89 16.42
N ALA A 155 -6.59 23.71 16.89
CA ALA A 155 -7.59 23.58 17.95
C ALA A 155 -7.08 24.15 19.28
N LYS A 156 -5.82 23.90 19.64
CA LYS A 156 -5.18 24.50 20.82
C LYS A 156 -5.13 26.02 20.71
N PHE A 157 -4.81 26.54 19.53
CA PHE A 157 -4.78 27.98 19.29
C PHE A 157 -6.17 28.60 19.42
N ALA A 158 -7.20 28.00 18.81
CA ALA A 158 -8.58 28.46 18.93
C ALA A 158 -9.03 28.56 20.40
N ILE A 159 -8.75 27.53 21.19
CA ILE A 159 -9.03 27.53 22.63
C ILE A 159 -8.29 28.66 23.35
N VAL A 160 -7.00 28.88 23.05
CA VAL A 160 -6.23 29.98 23.66
C VAL A 160 -6.80 31.36 23.29
N VAL A 161 -7.33 31.52 22.08
CA VAL A 161 -7.97 32.77 21.64
C VAL A 161 -9.33 32.97 22.31
N GLU A 162 -10.18 31.94 22.34
CA GLU A 162 -11.49 31.97 23.01
C GLU A 162 -11.36 32.30 24.50
N THR A 163 -10.35 31.74 25.15
CA THR A 163 -10.09 31.94 26.59
C THR A 163 -9.33 33.22 26.92
N ALA A 164 -8.87 33.98 25.92
CA ALA A 164 -8.09 35.19 26.14
C ALA A 164 -8.89 36.33 26.78
N THR A 165 -10.21 36.38 26.56
CA THR A 165 -11.11 37.41 27.08
C THR A 165 -11.89 36.99 28.32
N LEU A 166 -11.81 35.72 28.71
CA LEU A 166 -12.56 35.19 29.86
C LEU A 166 -11.88 35.55 31.19
N SER A 167 -12.69 35.84 32.20
CA SER A 167 -12.25 35.96 33.59
C SER A 167 -11.83 34.61 34.17
N GLU A 168 -11.14 34.58 35.32
CA GLU A 168 -10.67 33.32 35.92
C GLU A 168 -11.81 32.37 36.31
N GLU A 169 -12.96 32.91 36.74
CA GLU A 169 -14.16 32.13 37.05
C GLU A 169 -14.79 31.51 35.79
N GLU A 170 -14.87 32.28 34.70
CA GLU A 170 -15.37 31.82 33.41
C GLU A 170 -14.45 30.79 32.76
N LEU A 171 -13.13 30.98 32.88
CA LEU A 171 -12.14 30.01 32.44
C LEU A 171 -12.30 28.68 33.19
N GLY A 172 -12.59 28.73 34.49
CA GLY A 172 -12.88 27.54 35.30
C GLY A 172 -14.12 26.79 34.81
N ARG A 173 -15.20 27.48 34.47
CA ARG A 173 -16.40 26.87 33.86
C ARG A 173 -16.10 26.25 32.50
N TYR A 174 -15.45 27.01 31.61
CA TYR A 174 -15.06 26.54 30.28
C TYR A 174 -14.18 25.28 30.33
N CYS A 175 -13.23 25.25 31.28
CA CYS A 175 -12.36 24.10 31.51
C CYS A 175 -13.13 22.85 31.93
N ARG A 176 -14.14 22.99 32.80
CA ARG A 176 -14.98 21.87 33.25
C ARG A 176 -15.86 21.32 32.11
N GLU A 177 -16.45 22.20 31.31
CA GLU A 177 -17.29 21.81 30.16
C GLU A 177 -16.50 21.09 29.07
N ARG A 178 -15.27 21.55 28.80
CA ARG A 178 -14.41 21.00 27.73
C ARG A 178 -13.47 19.88 28.21
N GLY A 179 -13.45 19.57 29.50
CA GLY A 179 -12.52 18.59 30.09
C GLY A 179 -11.04 19.00 29.99
N LEU A 180 -10.77 20.31 30.10
CA LEU A 180 -9.43 20.90 29.98
C LEU A 180 -8.93 21.42 31.33
N PHE A 181 -7.62 21.55 31.47
CA PHE A 181 -7.00 22.15 32.65
C PHE A 181 -6.47 23.54 32.29
N GLY A 182 -6.81 24.56 33.10
CA GLY A 182 -6.39 25.94 32.85
C GLY A 182 -4.87 26.10 32.74
N GLU A 183 -4.10 25.30 33.47
CA GLU A 183 -2.64 25.25 33.37
C GLU A 183 -2.14 24.85 31.98
N LYS A 184 -2.83 23.91 31.30
CA LYS A 184 -2.49 23.52 29.93
C LYS A 184 -2.71 24.66 28.96
N ILE A 185 -3.78 25.43 29.13
CA ILE A 185 -4.10 26.59 28.29
C ILE A 185 -3.03 27.68 28.47
N LYS A 186 -2.64 27.96 29.72
CA LYS A 186 -1.54 28.88 30.05
C LYS A 186 -0.21 28.42 29.44
N SER A 187 0.10 27.12 29.56
CA SER A 187 1.29 26.51 28.94
C SER A 187 1.28 26.66 27.42
N TRP A 188 0.15 26.38 26.75
CA TRP A 188 0.04 26.56 25.30
C TRP A 188 0.25 28.01 24.88
N LYS A 189 -0.37 28.98 25.58
CA LYS A 189 -0.15 30.40 25.34
C LYS A 189 1.34 30.77 25.42
N GLN A 190 2.03 30.31 26.46
CA GLN A 190 3.47 30.54 26.63
C GLN A 190 4.29 29.89 25.51
N SER A 191 4.00 28.64 25.14
CA SER A 191 4.67 27.96 24.04
C SER A 191 4.47 28.67 22.70
N PHE A 192 3.29 29.25 22.43
CA PHE A 192 3.06 30.05 21.22
C PHE A 192 3.91 31.32 21.21
N ILE A 193 3.94 32.07 22.32
CA ILE A 193 4.73 33.30 22.44
C ILE A 193 6.23 33.00 22.28
N GLN A 194 6.72 31.97 22.97
CA GLN A 194 8.12 31.53 22.89
C GLN A 194 8.46 30.98 21.51
N GLY A 195 7.54 30.25 20.87
CA GLY A 195 7.70 29.74 19.51
C GLY A 195 7.89 30.85 18.49
N ILE A 196 7.11 31.94 18.60
CA ILE A 196 7.24 33.10 17.71
C ILE A 196 8.58 33.82 17.94
N ALA A 197 8.95 34.08 19.20
CA ALA A 197 10.21 34.74 19.54
C ALA A 197 11.44 33.94 19.10
N SER A 198 11.44 32.62 19.37
CA SER A 198 12.53 31.72 18.99
C SER A 198 12.61 31.49 17.48
N ASN A 199 11.49 31.44 16.77
CA ASN A 199 11.49 31.27 15.31
C ASN A 199 12.14 32.46 14.59
N SER A 200 11.96 33.70 15.09
CA SER A 200 12.65 34.88 14.55
C SER A 200 14.17 34.71 14.64
N GLU A 201 14.70 34.39 15.83
CA GLU A 201 16.14 34.25 16.04
C GLU A 201 16.72 33.05 15.31
N GLN A 202 16.03 31.90 15.35
CA GLN A 202 16.42 30.72 14.58
C GLN A 202 16.42 30.99 13.07
N SER A 203 15.47 31.77 12.55
CA SER A 203 15.43 32.11 11.12
C SER A 203 16.62 32.97 10.69
N LYS A 204 17.07 33.89 11.54
CA LYS A 204 18.24 34.73 11.29
C LYS A 204 19.51 33.89 11.28
N LEU A 205 19.71 33.04 12.29
CA LEU A 205 20.85 32.13 12.39
C LEU A 205 20.91 31.17 11.20
N LYS A 206 19.78 30.53 10.86
CA LYS A 206 19.69 29.67 9.67
C LYS A 206 20.06 30.41 8.38
N LYS A 207 19.61 31.66 8.20
CA LYS A 207 19.99 32.48 7.04
C LYS A 207 21.48 32.79 7.00
N THR A 208 22.10 33.10 8.15
CA THR A 208 23.54 33.36 8.19
C THR A 208 24.36 32.10 7.92
N ASP A 209 23.93 30.95 8.45
CA ASP A 209 24.62 29.68 8.25
C ASP A 209 24.49 29.22 6.80
N LEU A 210 23.30 29.32 6.20
CA LEU A 210 23.10 29.05 4.77
C LEU A 210 23.98 29.94 3.88
N ARG A 211 24.22 31.21 4.26
CA ARG A 211 25.14 32.10 3.52
C ARG A 211 26.59 31.64 3.65
N LYS A 212 27.03 31.25 4.86
CA LYS A 212 28.38 30.74 5.09
C LYS A 212 28.61 29.44 4.31
N GLU A 213 27.66 28.51 4.36
CA GLU A 213 27.74 27.25 3.62
C GLU A 213 27.75 27.46 2.11
N ARG A 214 26.91 28.35 1.58
CA ARG A 214 26.95 28.70 0.15
C ARG A 214 28.29 29.30 -0.28
N LYS A 215 28.91 30.12 0.58
CA LYS A 215 30.23 30.69 0.29
C LYS A 215 31.29 29.59 0.28
N ARG A 216 31.33 28.75 1.32
CA ARG A 216 32.24 27.58 1.40
C ARG A 216 32.10 26.68 0.18
N ASN A 217 30.86 26.39 -0.22
CA ASN A 217 30.60 25.53 -1.37
C ASN A 217 31.16 26.14 -2.67
N LYS A 218 30.93 27.44 -2.91
CA LYS A 218 31.53 28.15 -4.07
C LYS A 218 33.05 28.17 -4.04
N ASP A 219 33.64 28.40 -2.88
CA ASP A 219 35.10 28.44 -2.73
C ASP A 219 35.69 27.04 -3.03
N LEU A 220 35.04 25.97 -2.55
CA LEU A 220 35.40 24.59 -2.83
C LEU A 220 35.23 24.23 -4.31
N GLU A 221 34.11 24.64 -4.95
CA GLU A 221 33.89 24.44 -6.39
C GLU A 221 34.99 25.09 -7.22
N GLN A 222 35.42 26.31 -6.87
CA GLN A 222 36.51 26.98 -7.57
C GLN A 222 37.86 26.27 -7.39
N GLU A 223 38.16 25.82 -6.17
CA GLU A 223 39.38 25.07 -5.90
C GLU A 223 39.41 23.75 -6.67
N LEU A 224 38.26 23.05 -6.71
CA LEU A 224 38.07 21.82 -7.46
C LEU A 224 38.34 22.07 -8.95
N HIS A 225 37.72 23.08 -9.56
CA HIS A 225 37.95 23.42 -10.96
C HIS A 225 39.42 23.76 -11.29
N ARG A 226 40.13 24.46 -10.39
CA ARG A 226 41.56 24.74 -10.58
C ARG A 226 42.39 23.46 -10.57
N LYS A 227 42.09 22.54 -9.65
CA LYS A 227 42.77 21.24 -9.55
C LYS A 227 42.46 20.35 -10.75
N GLU A 228 41.22 20.29 -11.20
CA GLU A 228 40.82 19.58 -12.42
C GLU A 228 41.53 20.13 -13.66
N LYS A 229 41.65 21.45 -13.79
CA LYS A 229 42.37 22.07 -14.89
C LYS A 229 43.85 21.69 -14.90
N ALA A 230 44.52 21.77 -13.76
CA ALA A 230 45.92 21.34 -13.64
C ALA A 230 46.09 19.84 -13.94
N LEU A 231 45.15 19.00 -13.48
CA LEU A 231 45.13 17.58 -13.79
C LEU A 231 44.93 17.33 -15.29
N ALA A 232 44.02 18.05 -15.94
CA ALA A 232 43.81 17.94 -17.38
C ALA A 232 45.04 18.39 -18.20
N GLU A 233 45.71 19.47 -17.78
CA GLU A 233 46.94 19.94 -18.41
C GLU A 233 48.07 18.90 -18.29
N THR A 234 48.28 18.32 -17.10
CA THR A 234 49.27 17.25 -16.92
C THR A 234 48.93 15.99 -17.72
N ALA A 235 47.65 15.58 -17.77
CA ALA A 235 47.21 14.47 -18.60
C ALA A 235 47.45 14.76 -20.10
N ALA A 236 47.19 15.97 -20.57
CA ALA A 236 47.47 16.38 -21.94
C ALA A 236 48.97 16.30 -22.27
N LEU A 237 49.84 16.77 -21.36
CA LEU A 237 51.30 16.66 -21.51
C LEU A 237 51.76 15.19 -21.58
N LEU A 238 51.22 14.32 -20.73
CA LEU A 238 51.53 12.88 -20.77
C LEU A 238 51.09 12.23 -22.09
N VAL A 239 49.91 12.58 -22.59
CA VAL A 239 49.42 12.09 -23.89
C VAL A 239 50.31 12.58 -25.03
N LEU A 240 50.71 13.86 -25.03
CA LEU A 240 51.62 14.41 -26.02
C LEU A 240 53.00 13.72 -25.98
N ARG A 241 53.58 13.51 -24.79
CA ARG A 241 54.83 12.76 -24.62
C ARG A 241 54.71 11.35 -25.18
N LYS A 242 53.62 10.63 -24.88
CA LYS A 242 53.37 9.28 -25.40
C LYS A 242 53.27 9.27 -26.93
N LYS A 243 52.56 10.24 -27.53
CA LYS A 243 52.44 10.37 -28.99
C LYS A 243 53.78 10.70 -29.64
N ALA A 244 54.58 11.58 -29.04
CA ALA A 244 55.92 11.90 -29.53
C ALA A 244 56.84 10.67 -29.51
N ASN A 245 56.88 9.94 -28.39
CA ASN A 245 57.66 8.71 -28.28
C ASN A 245 57.24 7.64 -29.30
N ALA A 246 55.95 7.58 -29.68
CA ALA A 246 55.47 6.64 -30.70
C ALA A 246 55.94 7.00 -32.12
N ILE A 247 56.16 8.29 -32.41
CA ILE A 247 56.60 8.77 -33.73
C ILE A 247 58.13 8.76 -33.84
N TRP A 248 58.82 9.24 -32.81
CA TRP A 248 60.27 9.48 -32.85
C TRP A 248 61.10 8.43 -32.08
N GLY A 249 60.47 7.44 -31.46
CA GLY A 249 61.15 6.51 -30.55
C GLY A 249 61.31 7.10 -29.14
N ALA A 250 61.71 6.28 -28.17
CA ALA A 250 61.98 6.76 -26.83
C ALA A 250 63.25 7.62 -26.82
N PHE A 251 63.16 8.87 -26.36
CA PHE A 251 64.32 9.54 -25.80
C PHE A 251 64.60 8.84 -24.46
N GLU A 252 65.52 7.87 -24.47
CA GLU A 252 66.08 7.33 -23.23
C GLU A 252 66.85 8.48 -22.57
N ASP A 253 66.34 8.96 -21.43
CA ASP A 253 67.04 9.90 -20.56
C ASP A 253 68.17 9.12 -19.86
N ASP A 254 69.44 9.35 -20.25
CA ASP A 254 70.65 8.95 -19.49
C ASP A 254 70.80 9.78 -18.19
#